data_AF-E9I5Y1-F1
#
_entry.id   AF-E9I5Y1-F1
#
_cell.length_a   1.000
_cell.length_b   1.000
_cell.length_c   1.000
_cell.angle_alpha   90.00
_cell.angle_beta   90.00
_cell.angle_gamma   90.00
#
_symmetry.space_group_name_H-M   'P 1'
#
loop_
_entity.id
_entity.type
_entity.pdbx_description
1 polymer ?
#
loop_
_entity_poly.entity_id
_entity_poly.type
_entity_poly.pdbx_seq_one_letter_code
_entity_poly.pdbx_strand_id
1 'polypeptide(L)'
;MDIEKLEICGQRQHSGSRGSFRCEIISNRSERPIESYDAIVVIFDDQFSPVDPMELAEFQSESNNTNQKFVFYTRKSPQSLASYHNLSEFTGVFNWTMTYKRDSDIPLLYGRIEPEELSFLSPED
;
A
#
# COMPACT_ATOMS: atom_id res chain seq x y z
N MET A 1 3.66 -14.85 -1.10
CA MET A 1 3.63 -13.40 -0.84
C MET A 1 2.26 -12.98 -0.31
N ASP A 2 2.16 -12.50 0.94
CA ASP A 2 0.90 -11.99 1.49
C ASP A 2 0.74 -10.50 1.12
N ILE A 3 -0.22 -10.22 0.24
CA ILE A 3 -0.56 -8.87 -0.24
C ILE A 3 -1.80 -8.42 0.54
N GLU A 4 -1.63 -7.84 1.73
CA GLU A 4 -2.76 -7.32 2.52
C GLU A 4 -2.62 -5.82 2.88
N LYS A 5 -3.18 -4.97 2.02
CA LYS A 5 -4.02 -3.77 2.35
C LYS A 5 -3.54 -2.36 1.97
N LEU A 6 -4.62 -1.65 1.54
CA LEU A 6 -4.88 -0.21 1.30
C LEU A 6 -4.23 0.41 0.07
N GLU A 7 -4.84 1.32 -0.68
CA GLU A 7 -6.21 1.71 -1.05
C GLU A 7 -5.91 2.65 -2.22
N ILE A 8 -6.09 2.22 -3.47
CA ILE A 8 -5.77 3.10 -4.61
C ILE A 8 -7.06 3.43 -5.34
N CYS A 9 -7.54 4.64 -5.08
CA CYS A 9 -8.69 5.22 -5.73
C CYS A 9 -8.32 5.59 -7.18
N GLY A 10 -8.65 4.75 -8.16
CA GLY A 10 -8.61 5.11 -9.57
C GLY A 10 -9.77 6.03 -9.98
N GLN A 11 -9.49 7.14 -10.65
CA GLN A 11 -10.53 7.94 -11.32
C GLN A 11 -11.00 7.23 -12.60
N ARG A 12 -12.29 6.89 -12.70
CA ARG A 12 -12.95 6.82 -14.02
C ARG A 12 -13.58 8.17 -14.33
N GLN A 13 -12.97 8.91 -15.26
CA GLN A 13 -13.64 10.06 -15.86
C GLN A 13 -14.74 9.56 -16.80
N HIS A 14 -15.99 9.61 -16.34
CA HIS A 14 -17.13 9.76 -17.25
C HIS A 14 -17.54 11.22 -17.25
N SER A 15 -17.55 11.82 -18.43
CA SER A 15 -17.90 13.22 -18.67
C SER A 15 -19.22 13.59 -17.99
N GLY A 16 -19.17 14.62 -17.12
CA GLY A 16 -20.35 15.42 -16.76
C GLY A 16 -21.05 15.13 -15.42
N SER A 17 -20.55 14.27 -14.53
CA SER A 17 -21.11 14.14 -13.17
C SER A 17 -20.02 14.24 -12.10
N ARG A 18 -20.33 14.78 -10.91
CA ARG A 18 -19.46 14.70 -9.73
C ARG A 18 -19.15 13.23 -9.49
N GLY A 19 -17.97 12.79 -9.93
CA GLY A 19 -17.57 11.38 -9.88
C GLY A 19 -17.57 10.88 -8.45
N SER A 20 -18.39 9.85 -8.17
CA SER A 20 -18.29 9.09 -6.94
C SER A 20 -16.98 8.31 -6.99
N PHE A 21 -16.05 8.59 -6.07
CA PHE A 21 -14.88 7.74 -5.88
C PHE A 21 -15.35 6.41 -5.30
N ARG A 22 -15.17 5.32 -6.05
CA ARG A 22 -15.29 3.95 -5.52
C ARG A 22 -13.88 3.48 -5.21
N CYS A 23 -13.54 3.45 -3.94
CA CYS A 23 -12.28 2.90 -3.47
C CYS A 23 -12.57 1.51 -2.88
N GLU A 24 -11.87 0.51 -3.36
CA GLU A 24 -12.04 -0.89 -2.94
C GLU A 24 -10.68 -1.45 -2.57
N ILE A 25 -10.62 -2.19 -1.46
CA ILE A 25 -9.42 -2.89 -1.01
C ILE A 25 -9.69 -4.37 -1.15
N ILE A 26 -8.81 -5.05 -1.87
CA ILE A 26 -8.90 -6.49 -2.12
C ILE A 26 -7.61 -7.10 -1.59
N SER A 27 -7.73 -8.03 -0.64
CA SER A 27 -6.59 -8.77 -0.10
C SER A 27 -6.36 -10.10 -0.83
N ASN A 28 -7.41 -10.68 -1.40
CA ASN A 28 -7.27 -11.94 -2.12
C ASN A 28 -6.88 -11.68 -3.58
N ARG A 29 -5.60 -11.95 -3.89
CA ARG A 29 -5.02 -11.81 -5.25
C ARG A 29 -5.88 -12.48 -6.34
N SER A 30 -6.55 -13.58 -6.03
CA SER A 30 -7.33 -14.36 -7.00
C SER A 30 -8.69 -13.76 -7.33
N GLU A 31 -9.14 -12.72 -6.63
CA GLU A 31 -10.45 -12.10 -6.89
C GLU A 31 -10.50 -11.35 -8.22
N ARG A 32 -9.39 -10.77 -8.66
CA ARG A 32 -9.30 -10.01 -9.92
C ARG A 32 -7.93 -10.17 -10.58
N PRO A 33 -7.85 -10.01 -11.93
CA PRO A 33 -6.57 -9.96 -12.63
C PRO A 33 -5.67 -8.86 -12.07
N ILE A 34 -4.35 -9.11 -12.03
CA ILE A 34 -3.34 -8.16 -11.52
C ILE A 34 -3.45 -6.78 -12.17
N GLU A 35 -3.68 -6.74 -13.48
CA GLU A 35 -3.78 -5.53 -14.29
C GLU A 35 -4.98 -4.62 -13.92
N SER A 36 -5.97 -5.17 -13.20
CA SER A 36 -7.16 -4.44 -12.77
C SER A 36 -6.93 -3.54 -11.56
N TYR A 37 -5.84 -3.74 -10.82
CA TYR A 37 -5.49 -2.91 -9.68
C TYR A 37 -4.80 -1.62 -10.15
N ASP A 38 -5.24 -0.47 -9.63
CA ASP A 38 -4.57 0.80 -9.89
C ASP A 38 -3.18 0.86 -9.22
N ALA A 39 -3.00 0.11 -8.14
CA ALA A 39 -1.70 -0.12 -7.52
C ALA A 39 -1.71 -1.31 -6.56
N ILE A 40 -0.50 -1.74 -6.20
CA ILE A 40 -0.22 -2.96 -5.46
C ILE A 40 0.71 -2.57 -4.32
N VAL A 41 0.28 -2.86 -3.09
CA VAL A 41 1.06 -2.55 -1.89
C VAL A 41 1.69 -3.82 -1.36
N VAL A 42 3.01 -3.81 -1.24
CA VAL A 42 3.77 -4.94 -0.70
C VAL A 42 4.17 -4.60 0.73
N ILE A 43 3.73 -5.43 1.67
CA ILE A 43 3.99 -5.22 3.09
C ILE A 43 5.32 -5.85 3.47
N PHE A 44 6.19 -5.02 4.04
CA PHE A 44 7.39 -5.47 4.72
C PHE A 44 7.19 -5.39 6.22
N ASP A 45 7.06 -6.56 6.84
CA ASP A 45 6.96 -6.73 8.29
C ASP A 45 7.84 -7.91 8.76
N ASP A 46 7.99 -8.08 10.07
CA ASP A 46 8.72 -9.19 10.70
C ASP A 46 7.87 -10.47 10.87
N GLN A 47 6.56 -10.37 10.65
CA GLN A 47 5.62 -11.49 10.80
C GLN A 47 5.35 -12.28 9.52
N PHE A 48 5.83 -11.78 8.37
CA PHE A 48 5.63 -12.44 7.07
C PHE A 48 6.91 -13.13 6.62
N SER A 49 6.76 -14.19 5.82
CA SER A 49 7.90 -14.82 5.15
C SER A 49 8.67 -13.77 4.35
N PRO A 50 10.02 -13.86 4.28
CA PRO A 50 10.79 -13.00 3.39
C PRO A 50 10.16 -13.00 1.99
N VAL A 51 9.89 -11.79 1.50
CA VAL A 51 9.36 -11.57 0.16
C VAL A 51 10.48 -11.96 -0.79
N ASP A 52 10.25 -12.91 -1.70
CA ASP A 52 11.24 -13.25 -2.73
C ASP A 52 11.27 -12.11 -3.76
N PRO A 53 12.40 -11.39 -3.93
CA PRO A 53 12.51 -10.32 -4.92
C PRO A 53 12.24 -10.82 -6.35
N MET A 54 12.57 -12.08 -6.64
CA MET A 54 12.34 -12.69 -7.96
C MET A 54 10.86 -12.94 -8.20
N GLU A 55 10.14 -13.49 -7.21
CA GLU A 55 8.67 -13.65 -7.28
C GLU A 55 7.98 -12.31 -7.49
N LEU A 56 8.48 -11.24 -6.84
CA LEU A 56 7.92 -9.90 -6.99
C LEU A 56 8.22 -9.28 -8.35
N ALA A 57 9.43 -9.47 -8.88
CA ALA A 57 9.79 -9.00 -10.21
C ALA A 57 9.01 -9.74 -11.30
N GLU A 58 8.82 -11.04 -11.16
CA GLU A 58 7.95 -11.84 -12.03
C GLU A 58 6.52 -11.33 -11.99
N PHE A 59 6.00 -11.06 -10.78
CA PHE A 59 4.66 -10.51 -10.62
C PHE A 59 4.50 -9.13 -11.27
N GLN A 60 5.51 -8.27 -11.18
CA GLN A 60 5.51 -6.99 -11.89
C GLN A 60 5.50 -7.17 -13.40
N SER A 61 6.23 -8.16 -13.91
CA SER A 61 6.27 -8.48 -15.33
C SER A 61 4.94 -9.02 -15.88
N GLU A 62 4.10 -9.62 -15.03
CA GLU A 62 2.74 -10.03 -15.39
C GLU A 62 1.81 -8.83 -15.64
N SER A 63 2.14 -7.65 -15.11
CA SER A 63 1.35 -6.45 -15.30
C SER A 63 1.71 -5.75 -16.61
N ASN A 64 0.77 -5.72 -17.56
CA ASN A 64 0.89 -4.89 -18.77
C ASN A 64 0.51 -3.41 -18.52
N ASN A 65 0.15 -3.05 -17.29
CA ASN A 65 -0.35 -1.72 -16.94
C ASN A 65 0.79 -0.81 -16.44
N THR A 66 1.32 0.03 -17.33
CA THR A 66 2.39 1.00 -17.00
C THR A 66 1.98 2.08 -16.01
N ASN A 67 0.68 2.28 -15.78
CA ASN A 67 0.18 3.23 -14.80
C ASN A 67 0.06 2.63 -13.40
N GLN A 68 0.06 1.31 -13.28
CA GLN A 68 0.00 0.62 -11.99
C GLN A 68 1.22 1.03 -11.14
N LYS A 69 0.99 1.32 -9.85
CA LYS A 69 2.09 1.64 -8.92
C LYS A 69 2.36 0.46 -8.00
N PHE A 70 3.61 0.06 -7.88
CA PHE A 70 4.06 -0.84 -6.83
C PHE A 70 4.54 0.00 -5.65
N VAL A 71 3.93 -0.21 -4.49
CA VAL A 71 4.16 0.59 -3.30
C VAL A 71 4.89 -0.25 -2.27
N PHE A 72 6.09 0.19 -1.90
CA PHE A 72 6.82 -0.33 -0.74
C PHE A 72 6.14 0.16 0.53
N TYR A 73 5.64 -0.75 1.35
CA TYR A 73 4.98 -0.39 2.59
C TYR A 73 5.67 -1.00 3.80
N THR A 74 5.90 -0.17 4.82
CA THR A 74 6.29 -0.68 6.14
C THR A 74 5.93 0.28 7.26
N ARG A 75 5.63 -0.29 8.43
CA ARG A 75 5.50 0.43 9.71
C ARG A 75 6.69 0.20 10.64
N LYS A 76 7.76 -0.44 10.17
CA LYS A 76 8.94 -0.76 10.97
C LYS A 76 10.07 0.22 10.66
N SER A 77 10.95 0.42 11.63
CA SER A 77 12.18 1.19 11.40
C SER A 77 13.13 0.42 10.47
N PRO A 78 14.02 1.11 9.74
CA PRO A 78 15.02 0.45 8.88
C PRO A 78 15.85 -0.60 9.63
N GLN A 79 16.22 -0.32 10.88
CA GLN A 79 16.98 -1.24 11.72
C GLN A 79 16.20 -2.52 12.03
N SER A 80 14.89 -2.41 12.28
CA SER A 80 14.03 -3.57 12.55
C SER A 80 13.76 -4.40 11.30
N LEU A 81 13.80 -3.80 10.11
CA LEU A 81 13.63 -4.52 8.84
C LEU A 81 14.91 -5.22 8.38
N ALA A 82 16.07 -4.59 8.62
CA ALA A 82 17.36 -5.08 8.13
C ALA A 82 17.75 -6.47 8.67
N SER A 83 17.16 -6.90 9.80
CA SER A 83 17.35 -8.26 10.33
C SER A 83 16.57 -9.35 9.58
N TYR A 84 15.56 -8.97 8.80
CA TYR A 84 14.67 -9.91 8.10
C TYR A 84 14.74 -9.78 6.59
N HIS A 85 15.01 -8.58 6.09
CA HIS A 85 14.96 -8.26 4.66
C HIS A 85 16.23 -7.52 4.23
N ASN A 86 16.86 -7.99 3.16
CA ASN A 86 17.92 -7.23 2.48
C ASN A 86 17.27 -6.21 1.53
N LEU A 87 16.98 -5.01 2.03
CA LEU A 87 16.28 -3.97 1.26
C LEU A 87 17.02 -3.56 -0.03
N SER A 88 18.33 -3.81 -0.13
CA SER A 88 19.11 -3.53 -1.34
C SER A 88 18.65 -4.34 -2.55
N GLU A 89 18.12 -5.55 -2.33
CA GLU A 89 17.62 -6.45 -3.38
C GLU A 89 16.34 -5.90 -4.06
N PHE A 90 15.65 -4.96 -3.41
CA PHE A 90 14.44 -4.34 -3.91
C PHE A 90 14.67 -3.00 -4.59
N THR A 91 15.94 -2.66 -4.88
CA THR A 91 16.30 -1.42 -5.56
C THR A 91 15.65 -1.38 -6.94
N GLY A 92 14.83 -0.35 -7.20
CA GLY A 92 14.15 -0.18 -8.49
C GLY A 92 12.87 -1.02 -8.67
N VAL A 93 12.48 -1.81 -7.67
CA VAL A 93 11.27 -2.63 -7.69
C VAL A 93 10.02 -1.79 -7.41
N PHE A 94 10.10 -0.80 -6.52
CA PHE A 94 8.94 -0.01 -6.10
C PHE A 94 8.92 1.37 -6.76
N ASN A 95 7.73 1.80 -7.17
CA ASN A 95 7.51 3.16 -7.68
C ASN A 95 7.33 4.15 -6.55
N TRP A 96 6.57 3.76 -5.52
CA TRP A 96 6.21 4.62 -4.40
C TRP A 96 6.58 3.98 -3.06
N THR A 97 6.77 4.84 -2.08
CA THR A 97 7.03 4.48 -0.69
C THR A 97 5.87 4.93 0.20
N MET A 98 5.43 4.05 1.09
CA MET A 98 4.43 4.34 2.12
C MET A 98 5.01 3.97 3.49
N THR A 99 5.52 4.97 4.21
CA THR A 99 6.24 4.74 5.48
C THR A 99 5.94 5.85 6.49
N TYR A 100 6.47 5.73 7.70
CA TYR A 100 6.37 6.77 8.72
C TYR A 100 7.21 8.03 8.43
N LYS A 101 8.14 7.97 7.46
CA LYS A 101 8.98 9.11 7.13
C LYS A 101 8.15 10.17 6.39
N ARG A 102 8.42 11.45 6.69
CA ARG A 102 7.72 12.58 6.04
C ARG A 102 8.08 12.76 4.56
N ASP A 103 9.17 12.15 4.11
CA ASP A 103 9.68 12.22 2.74
C ASP A 103 9.24 11.03 1.87
N SER A 104 8.36 10.14 2.37
CA SER A 104 7.77 9.09 1.53
C SER A 104 6.67 9.65 0.63
N ASP A 105 6.46 9.04 -0.54
CA ASP A 105 5.40 9.42 -1.49
C ASP A 105 4.01 9.46 -0.85
N ILE A 106 3.74 8.52 0.07
CA ILE A 106 2.52 8.44 0.87
C ILE A 106 2.91 8.41 2.36
N PRO A 107 2.88 9.55 3.08
CA PRO A 107 3.27 9.58 4.49
C PRO A 107 2.22 8.89 5.38
N LEU A 108 2.61 7.81 6.06
CA LEU A 108 1.82 7.13 7.07
C LEU A 108 2.41 7.36 8.46
N LEU A 109 2.18 8.56 8.99
CA LEU A 109 2.69 8.97 10.30
C LEU A 109 2.17 8.08 11.42
N TYR A 110 2.97 7.90 12.48
CA TYR A 110 2.50 7.24 13.69
C TYR A 110 1.49 8.13 14.42
N GLY A 111 0.40 7.51 14.89
CA GLY A 111 -0.72 8.19 15.54
C GLY A 111 -1.82 8.57 14.54
N ARG A 112 -3.08 8.35 14.92
CA ARG A 112 -4.23 8.95 14.23
C ARG A 112 -4.50 10.29 14.92
N ILE A 113 -4.44 11.38 14.18
CA ILE A 113 -4.97 12.66 14.65
C ILE A 113 -6.45 12.62 14.30
N GLU A 114 -7.29 12.25 15.27
CA GLU A 114 -8.74 12.35 15.10
C GLU A 114 -9.15 13.80 15.34
N PRO A 115 -9.99 14.40 14.48
CA PRO A 115 -10.60 15.69 14.76
C PRO A 115 -11.33 15.63 16.09
N GLU A 116 -11.17 16.68 16.91
CA GLU A 116 -11.68 16.76 18.28
C GLU A 116 -13.22 16.68 18.41
N GLU A 117 -13.97 16.64 17.30
CA GLU A 117 -15.45 16.65 17.33
C GLU A 117 -16.10 15.38 17.91
N LEU A 118 -15.35 14.30 18.18
CA LEU A 118 -15.90 13.06 18.75
C LEU A 118 -15.51 12.79 20.21
N SER A 119 -14.71 13.64 20.86
CA SER A 119 -14.32 13.47 22.27
C SER A 119 -15.36 14.03 23.26
N PHE A 120 -16.36 14.78 22.79
CA PHE A 120 -17.41 15.38 23.63
C PHE A 120 -18.67 14.52 23.80
N LEU A 121 -18.73 13.34 23.18
CA LEU A 121 -19.80 12.36 23.44
C LEU A 121 -19.26 11.22 24.32
N SER A 122 -18.71 11.58 25.48
CA SER A 122 -18.80 10.69 26.63
C SER A 122 -20.29 10.57 26.98
N PRO A 123 -20.86 9.36 27.14
CA PRO A 123 -22.17 9.26 27.78
C PRO A 123 -22.00 9.77 29.21
N GLU A 124 -22.54 10.95 29.47
CA GLU A 124 -23.04 11.27 30.80
C GLU A 124 -24.29 10.40 30.98
N ASP A 125 -24.16 9.33 31.77
CA ASP A 125 -25.11 8.79 32.75
C ASP A 125 -24.81 7.31 33.09
#